data_AF-A0A151UE23-F1
#
_entry.id   AF-A0A151UE23-F1
#
_cell.length_a   1.000
_cell.length_b   1.000
_cell.length_c   1.000
_cell.angle_alpha   90.00
_cell.angle_beta   90.00
_cell.angle_gamma   90.00
#
_symmetry.space_group_name_H-M   'P 1'
#
loop_
_entity.id
_entity.type
_entity.pdbx_description
1 polymer ?
#
loop_
_entity_poly.entity_id
_entity_poly.type
_entity_poly.pdbx_seq_one_letter_code
_entity_poly.pdbx_strand_id
1 'polypeptide(L)'
;MYWWTSLEKERRINHEPPIQYWNELCSSLRMRHIPPYYDRELMDKLQRLKQGSSSVEEYRQSMELLMMRAGIREEERTTISRFQSGLNLKL
;
A
#
# COMPACT_ATOMS: atom_id res chain seq x y z
N MET A 1 -5.77 -21.80 10.28
CA MET A 1 -5.07 -22.50 9.17
C MET A 1 -6.04 -22.89 8.03
N TYR A 2 -7.08 -22.09 7.74
CA TYR A 2 -8.18 -22.51 6.84
C TYR A 2 -8.10 -21.97 5.40
N TRP A 3 -7.34 -20.89 5.17
CA TRP A 3 -7.23 -20.28 3.84
C TRP A 3 -6.43 -21.15 2.88
N TRP A 4 -5.25 -21.60 3.29
CA TRP A 4 -4.36 -22.42 2.46
C TRP A 4 -5.03 -23.71 1.99
N THR A 5 -5.69 -24.42 2.90
CA THR A 5 -6.40 -25.68 2.58
C THR A 5 -7.58 -25.46 1.64
N SER A 6 -8.28 -24.31 1.76
CA SER A 6 -9.36 -23.93 0.85
C SER A 6 -8.82 -23.59 -0.54
N LEU A 7 -7.71 -22.83 -0.61
CA LEU A 7 -7.04 -22.47 -1.86
C LEU A 7 -6.55 -23.71 -2.61
N GLU A 8 -5.87 -24.64 -1.94
CA GLU A 8 -5.43 -25.90 -2.57
C GLU A 8 -6.62 -26.74 -3.06
N LYS A 9 -7.73 -26.75 -2.32
CA LYS A 9 -8.94 -27.48 -2.72
C LYS A 9 -9.56 -26.86 -3.98
N GLU A 10 -9.65 -25.54 -4.06
CA GLU A 10 -10.17 -24.82 -5.22
C GLU A 10 -9.31 -25.05 -6.46
N ARG A 11 -7.97 -24.97 -6.32
CA ARG A 11 -7.03 -25.30 -7.41
C ARG A 11 -7.21 -26.73 -7.92
N ARG A 12 -7.38 -27.72 -7.03
CA ARG A 12 -7.65 -29.11 -7.42
C ARG A 12 -8.97 -29.25 -8.18
N ILE A 13 -10.02 -28.53 -7.79
CA ILE A 13 -11.32 -28.52 -8.49
C ILE A 13 -11.18 -27.90 -9.88
N ASN A 14 -10.37 -26.85 -10.02
CA ASN A 14 -10.14 -26.14 -11.27
C ASN A 14 -9.06 -26.78 -12.16
N HIS A 15 -8.54 -27.96 -11.80
CA HIS A 15 -7.41 -28.62 -12.46
C HIS A 15 -6.15 -27.76 -12.59
N GLU A 16 -5.96 -26.81 -11.67
CA GLU A 16 -4.74 -26.00 -11.59
C GLU A 16 -3.62 -26.78 -10.90
N PRO A 17 -2.35 -26.60 -11.33
CA PRO A 17 -1.22 -27.19 -10.64
C PRO A 17 -1.10 -26.63 -9.20
N PRO A 18 -0.51 -27.43 -8.28
CA PRO A 18 -0.18 -26.92 -6.96
C PRO A 18 0.80 -25.75 -7.08
N ILE A 19 0.81 -24.87 -6.08
CA ILE A 19 1.81 -23.80 -6.00
C ILE A 19 3.18 -24.44 -5.79
N GLN A 20 4.07 -24.27 -6.75
CA GLN A 20 5.43 -24.85 -6.73
C GLN A 20 6.48 -23.81 -6.37
N TYR A 21 6.21 -22.54 -6.66
CA TYR A 21 7.19 -21.48 -6.56
C TYR A 21 6.81 -20.39 -5.56
N TRP A 22 7.82 -19.75 -4.98
CA TRP A 22 7.65 -18.68 -3.98
C TRP A 22 6.85 -17.49 -4.52
N ASN A 23 7.05 -17.10 -5.77
CA ASN A 23 6.31 -16.02 -6.43
C ASN A 23 4.81 -16.31 -6.55
N GLU A 24 4.41 -17.57 -6.74
CA GLU A 24 3.00 -17.98 -6.82
C GLU A 24 2.33 -17.92 -5.44
N LEU A 25 3.05 -18.32 -4.39
CA LEU A 25 2.61 -18.18 -3.01
C LEU A 25 2.45 -16.70 -2.64
N CYS A 26 3.45 -15.87 -2.94
CA CYS A 26 3.38 -14.42 -2.73
C CYS A 26 2.22 -13.78 -3.49
N SER A 27 1.98 -14.18 -4.74
CA SER A 27 0.86 -13.68 -5.54
C SER A 27 -0.49 -14.07 -4.95
N SER A 28 -0.62 -15.31 -4.47
CA SER A 28 -1.85 -15.79 -3.83
C SER A 28 -2.14 -15.06 -2.50
N LEU A 29 -1.09 -14.79 -1.71
CA LEU A 29 -1.20 -13.97 -0.50
C LEU A 29 -1.57 -12.53 -0.83
N ARG A 30 -0.99 -11.96 -1.89
CA ARG A 30 -1.33 -10.61 -2.38
C ARG A 30 -2.80 -10.55 -2.79
N MET A 31 -3.29 -11.49 -3.61
CA MET A 31 -4.70 -11.54 -4.02
C MET A 31 -5.65 -11.69 -2.84
N ARG A 32 -5.26 -12.42 -1.79
CA ARG A 32 -6.10 -12.63 -0.60
C ARG A 32 -6.18 -11.39 0.28
N HIS A 33 -5.07 -10.71 0.49
CA HIS A 33 -4.92 -9.69 1.53
C HIS A 33 -4.85 -8.26 1.01
N ILE A 34 -4.54 -8.07 -0.27
CA ILE A 34 -4.40 -6.76 -0.90
C ILE A 34 -5.56 -6.61 -1.90
N PRO A 35 -6.56 -5.78 -1.60
CA PRO A 35 -7.64 -5.51 -2.53
C PRO A 35 -7.11 -4.96 -3.87
N PRO A 36 -7.81 -5.21 -5.00
CA PRO A 36 -7.41 -4.67 -6.30
C PRO A 36 -7.30 -3.14 -6.34
N TYR A 37 -8.01 -2.44 -5.45
CA TYR A 37 -8.01 -0.98 -5.34
C TYR A 37 -7.01 -0.43 -4.31
N TYR A 38 -6.19 -1.27 -3.68
CA TYR A 38 -5.28 -0.85 -2.61
C TYR A 38 -4.29 0.23 -3.07
N ASP A 39 -3.73 0.09 -4.27
CA ASP A 39 -2.78 1.06 -4.82
C ASP A 39 -3.46 2.43 -5.01
N ARG A 40 -4.71 2.44 -5.49
CA ARG A 40 -5.52 3.66 -5.61
C ARG A 40 -5.83 4.27 -4.25
N GLU A 41 -6.17 3.45 -3.26
CA GLU A 41 -6.43 3.90 -1.89
C GLU A 41 -5.20 4.57 -1.27
N LEU A 42 -4.00 4.02 -1.51
CA LEU A 42 -2.74 4.64 -1.07
C LEU A 42 -2.50 5.99 -1.74
N MET A 43 -2.74 6.10 -3.05
CA MET A 43 -2.63 7.36 -3.79
C MET A 43 -3.61 8.41 -3.26
N ASP A 44 -4.87 8.02 -3.04
CA ASP A 44 -5.90 8.91 -2.51
C ASP A 44 -5.55 9.40 -1.09
N LYS A 45 -5.02 8.51 -0.24
CA LYS A 45 -4.52 8.87 1.11
C LYS A 45 -3.36 9.85 1.02
N LEU A 46 -2.39 9.62 0.13
CA LEU A 46 -1.24 10.50 -0.03
C LEU A 46 -1.65 11.88 -0.56
N GLN A 47 -2.56 11.94 -1.54
CA GLN A 47 -3.05 13.21 -2.10
C GLN A 47 -3.83 14.04 -1.07
N ARG A 48 -4.60 13.38 -0.19
CA ARG A 48 -5.42 14.04 0.84
C ARG A 48 -4.67 14.27 2.15
N LEU A 49 -3.42 13.81 2.25
CA LEU A 49 -2.63 13.92 3.48
C LEU A 49 -2.38 15.39 3.82
N LYS A 50 -2.81 15.78 5.02
CA LYS A 50 -2.59 17.10 5.64
C LYS A 50 -2.04 16.88 7.04
N GLN A 51 -1.30 17.86 7.56
CA GLN A 51 -0.76 17.81 8.92
C GLN A 51 -1.90 17.71 9.96
N GLY A 52 -2.97 18.49 9.82
CA GLY A 52 -4.09 18.44 10.76
C GLY A 52 -3.63 18.69 12.21
N SER A 53 -4.11 17.90 13.17
CA SER A 53 -3.68 18.03 14.57
C SER A 53 -2.34 17.36 14.88
N SER A 54 -1.71 16.68 13.91
CA SER A 54 -0.45 15.99 14.12
C SER A 54 0.74 16.96 14.21
N SER A 55 1.80 16.52 14.88
CA SER A 55 3.09 17.19 14.80
C SER A 55 3.63 17.14 13.36
N VAL A 56 4.54 18.08 13.04
CA VAL A 56 5.21 18.12 11.72
C VAL A 56 5.96 16.81 11.44
N GLU A 57 6.54 16.21 12.47
CA GLU A 57 7.29 14.96 12.36
C GLU A 57 6.38 13.75 12.08
N GLU A 58 5.26 13.62 12.79
CA GLU A 58 4.27 12.56 12.51
C GLU A 58 3.68 12.70 11.10
N TYR A 59 3.46 13.93 10.64
CA TYR A 59 3.02 14.21 9.28
C TYR A 59 4.08 13.78 8.24
N ARG A 60 5.35 14.11 8.46
CA ARG A 60 6.48 13.70 7.62
C ARG A 60 6.58 12.17 7.52
N GLN A 61 6.57 11.48 8.65
CA GLN A 61 6.62 10.01 8.70
C GLN A 61 5.44 9.36 7.99
N SER A 62 4.24 9.93 8.14
CA SER A 62 3.04 9.45 7.44
C SER A 62 3.16 9.60 5.93
N MET A 63 3.70 10.72 5.45
CA MET A 63 3.96 10.94 4.02
C MET A 63 4.98 9.92 3.49
N GLU A 64 6.11 9.76 4.16
CA GLU A 64 7.16 8.80 3.77
C GLU A 64 6.66 7.36 3.73
N LEU A 65 5.87 6.96 4.74
CA LEU A 65 5.28 5.62 4.80
C LEU A 65 4.32 5.38 3.64
N LEU A 66 3.47 6.36 3.31
CA LEU A 66 2.53 6.25 2.18
C LEU A 66 3.26 6.18 0.85
N MET A 67 4.29 7.00 0.63
CA MET A 67 5.12 6.96 -0.58
C MET A 67 5.85 5.63 -0.72
N MET A 68 6.43 5.11 0.37
CA MET A 68 7.09 3.80 0.39
C MET A 68 6.12 2.67 0.04
N ARG A 69 4.93 2.65 0.65
CA ARG A 69 3.91 1.61 0.39
C ARG A 69 3.37 1.66 -1.04
N ALA A 70 3.25 2.85 -1.61
CA ALA A 70 2.81 3.05 -2.99
C ALA A 70 3.96 2.89 -4.01
N GLY A 71 5.20 2.66 -3.57
CA GLY A 71 6.36 2.53 -4.45
C GLY A 71 6.70 3.82 -5.22
N ILE A 72 6.31 4.98 -4.69
CA ILE A 72 6.49 6.27 -5.37
C ILE A 72 7.93 6.75 -5.20
N ARG A 73 8.55 7.13 -6.32
CA ARG A 73 9.85 7.80 -6.36
C ARG A 73 9.68 9.14 -7.07
N GLU A 74 9.62 10.21 -6.29
CA GLU A 74 9.49 11.59 -6.77
C GLU A 74 10.83 12.32 -6.68
N GLU A 75 11.01 13.34 -7.54
CA GLU A 75 12.11 14.29 -7.38
C GLU A 75 11.94 15.02 -6.03
N GLU A 76 13.04 15.30 -5.34
CA GLU A 76 13.06 15.99 -4.06
C GLU A 76 12.22 17.28 -4.05
N ARG A 77 12.31 18.10 -5.11
CA ARG A 77 11.52 19.34 -5.26
C ARG A 77 10.01 19.07 -5.22
N THR A 78 9.56 17.99 -5.84
CA THR A 78 8.15 17.59 -5.88
C THR A 78 7.69 17.13 -4.49
N THR A 79 8.51 16.32 -3.83
CA THR A 79 8.24 15.85 -2.45
C THR A 79 8.16 17.02 -1.48
N ILE A 80 9.09 17.97 -1.55
CA ILE A 80 9.09 19.18 -0.70
C ILE A 80 7.84 20.02 -0.95
N SER A 81 7.48 20.26 -2.22
CA SER A 81 6.28 21.03 -2.57
C SER A 81 5.00 20.38 -2.03
N ARG A 82 4.90 19.05 -2.14
CA ARG A 82 3.78 18.27 -1.59
C ARG A 82 3.72 18.38 -0.08
N PHE A 83 4.84 18.22 0.61
CA PHE A 83 4.95 18.33 2.06
C PHE A 83 4.51 19.73 2.53
N GLN A 84 5.07 20.79 1.95
CA GLN A 84 4.73 22.17 2.27
C GLN A 84 3.24 22.47 2.05
N SER A 85 2.65 21.95 0.97
CA SER A 85 1.23 22.13 0.64
C SER A 85 0.29 21.48 1.65
N GLY A 86 0.76 20.52 2.44
CA GLY A 86 -0.05 19.85 3.47
C GLY A 86 0.19 20.34 4.89
N LEU A 87 1.17 21.22 5.12
CA LEU A 87 1.40 21.83 6.43
C LEU A 87 0.24 22.73 6.84
N ASN A 88 -0.02 22.79 8.13
CA ASN A 88 -0.97 23.75 8.67
C ASN A 88 -0.30 25.12 8.80
N LEU A 89 -0.84 26.12 8.10
CA LEU A 89 -0.37 27.51 8.18
C LEU A 89 -0.92 28.28 9.39
N LYS A 90 -1.64 27.61 10.29
CA LYS A 90 -2.04 28.22 11.57
C LYS A 90 -0.86 28.17 12.53
N LEU A 91 -0.05 29.23 12.50
CA LEU A 91 0.74 29.69 13.65
C LEU A 91 -0.21 30.24 14.72
#